data_AF-A0A258BNN6-F1
#
_entry.id   AF-A0A258BNN6-F1
#
_cell.length_a   1.000
_cell.length_b   1.000
_cell.length_c   1.000
_cell.angle_alpha   90.00
_cell.angle_beta   90.00
_cell.angle_gamma   90.00
#
_symmetry.space_group_name_H-M   'P 1'
#
loop_
_entity.id
_entity.type
_entity.pdbx_description
1 polymer ?
#
loop_
_entity_poly.entity_id
_entity_poly.type
_entity_poly.pdbx_seq_one_letter_code
_entity_poly.pdbx_strand_id
1 'polypeptide(L)'
;MNDDMPDDIAIEGIVKEVFGLQLEVKQVIVRGMPLSRTSNGTLFLTSKQQLYFLIDGRASLTVSDVRRMTKKAGLVVAEAPVATG
;
A
#
# COMPACT_ATOMS: atom_id res chain seq x y z
N MET A 1 18.58 17.84 -0.35
CA MET A 1 19.77 17.07 0.05
C MET A 1 19.29 15.65 0.32
N ASN A 2 19.81 14.69 -0.47
CA ASN A 2 19.45 13.27 -0.60
C ASN A 2 17.97 12.96 -0.85
N ASP A 3 17.52 13.14 -2.09
CA ASP A 3 16.14 12.78 -2.50
C ASP A 3 16.08 11.79 -3.67
N ASP A 4 17.18 11.06 -3.91
CA ASP A 4 17.19 9.96 -4.87
C ASP A 4 17.23 8.62 -4.14
N MET A 5 16.53 8.49 -3.00
CA MET A 5 16.28 7.15 -2.49
C MET A 5 15.42 6.45 -3.54
N PRO A 6 15.87 5.31 -4.10
CA PRO A 6 15.06 4.55 -5.02
C PRO A 6 13.67 4.41 -4.44
N ASP A 7 12.73 4.83 -5.27
CA ASP A 7 11.37 5.16 -4.93
C ASP A 7 10.67 3.97 -4.22
N ASP A 8 11.18 2.76 -4.46
CA ASP A 8 10.74 1.47 -3.94
C ASP A 8 11.26 1.20 -2.51
N ILE A 9 12.48 1.63 -2.18
CA ILE A 9 13.05 1.56 -0.82
C ILE A 9 12.22 2.42 0.14
N ALA A 10 11.68 3.54 -0.34
CA ALA A 10 10.78 4.37 0.48
C ALA A 10 9.49 3.62 0.85
N ILE A 11 8.92 2.87 -0.10
CA ILE A 11 7.73 2.03 0.13
C ILE A 11 8.07 0.92 1.12
N GLU A 12 9.19 0.21 0.93
CA GLU A 12 9.63 -0.85 1.83
C GLU A 12 9.86 -0.34 3.25
N GLY A 13 10.50 0.82 3.38
CA GLY A 13 10.74 1.50 4.64
C GLY A 13 9.44 1.82 5.38
N ILE A 14 8.49 2.49 4.72
CA ILE A 14 7.19 2.84 5.29
C ILE A 14 6.42 1.58 5.71
N VAL A 15 6.40 0.56 4.86
CA VAL A 15 5.66 -0.68 5.14
C VAL A 15 6.25 -1.42 6.34
N LYS A 16 7.58 -1.45 6.46
CA LYS A 16 8.27 -2.04 7.60
C LYS A 16 8.02 -1.25 8.89
N GLU A 17 8.11 0.08 8.83
CA GLU A 17 7.93 0.96 9.99
C GLU A 17 6.50 0.93 10.53
N VAL A 18 5.50 1.04 9.65
CA VAL A 18 4.10 1.18 10.05
C VAL A 18 3.44 -0.16 10.33
N PHE A 19 3.76 -1.20 9.55
CA PHE A 19 3.07 -2.50 9.62
C PHE A 19 3.96 -3.65 10.09
N GLY A 20 5.27 -3.44 10.27
CA GLY A 20 6.21 -4.51 10.64
C GLY A 20 6.44 -5.54 9.51
N LEU A 21 5.98 -5.25 8.29
CA LEU A 21 6.07 -6.18 7.17
C LEU A 21 7.38 -5.95 6.41
N GLN A 22 8.22 -6.97 6.34
CA GLN A 22 9.42 -6.94 5.50
C GLN A 22 9.06 -7.42 4.10
N LEU A 23 8.84 -6.47 3.20
CA LEU A 23 8.56 -6.72 1.78
C LEU A 23 9.76 -6.30 0.94
N GLU A 24 9.88 -6.91 -0.23
CA GLU A 24 10.80 -6.51 -1.28
C GLU A 24 9.96 -6.15 -2.50
N VAL A 25 9.99 -4.89 -2.92
CA VAL A 25 9.24 -4.34 -4.04
C VAL A 25 9.96 -4.75 -5.32
N LYS A 26 9.28 -5.51 -6.16
CA LYS A 26 9.78 -5.91 -7.48
C LYS A 26 9.44 -4.87 -8.54
N GLN A 27 8.23 -4.33 -8.47
CA GLN A 27 7.74 -3.38 -9.44
C GLN A 27 6.59 -2.56 -8.87
N VAL A 28 6.64 -1.24 -9.06
CA VAL A 28 5.50 -0.38 -8.82
C VAL A 28 4.67 -0.22 -10.09
N ILE A 29 3.36 -0.46 -9.97
CA ILE A 29 2.41 -0.44 -11.08
C ILE A 29 1.74 0.93 -11.17
N VAL A 30 1.37 1.50 -10.03
CA VAL A 30 0.78 2.85 -9.95
C VAL A 30 1.30 3.56 -8.70
N ARG A 31 1.68 4.84 -8.83
CA ARG A 31 2.07 5.72 -7.72
C ARG A 31 1.08 6.87 -7.55
N GLY A 32 0.86 7.26 -6.30
CA GLY A 32 0.16 8.51 -5.98
C GLY A 32 -1.26 8.60 -6.56
N MET A 33 -1.94 7.47 -6.75
CA MET A 33 -3.30 7.46 -7.29
C MET A 33 -4.21 8.22 -6.31
N PRO A 34 -4.91 9.29 -6.75
CA PRO A 34 -5.77 10.04 -5.85
C PRO A 34 -7.01 9.21 -5.48
N LEU A 35 -7.10 8.83 -4.20
CA LEU A 35 -8.23 8.05 -3.67
C LEU A 35 -9.28 8.97 -3.05
N SER A 36 -8.83 10.03 -2.38
CA SER A 36 -9.67 11.06 -1.76
C SER A 36 -9.02 12.45 -1.91
N ARG A 37 -9.58 13.49 -1.28
CA ARG A 37 -8.94 14.83 -1.23
C ARG A 37 -7.64 14.84 -0.42
N THR A 38 -7.46 13.86 0.46
CA THR A 38 -6.37 13.82 1.44
C THR A 38 -5.67 12.47 1.51
N SER A 39 -5.92 11.58 0.53
CA SER A 39 -5.40 10.21 0.53
C SER A 39 -5.00 9.78 -0.88
N ASN A 40 -3.86 9.12 -0.96
CA ASN A 40 -3.31 8.55 -2.18
C ASN A 40 -3.11 7.04 -2.02
N GLY A 41 -2.96 6.36 -3.16
CA GLY A 41 -2.74 4.93 -3.23
C GLY A 41 -1.55 4.59 -4.11
N THR A 42 -0.75 3.62 -3.67
CA THR A 42 0.38 3.07 -4.44
C THR A 42 0.20 1.56 -4.56
N LEU A 43 0.16 1.08 -5.80
CA LEU A 43 -0.01 -0.33 -6.15
C LEU A 43 1.33 -0.90 -6.59
N PHE A 44 1.79 -1.96 -5.93
CA PHE A 44 3.08 -2.58 -6.23
C PHE A 44 3.03 -4.11 -6.12
N LEU A 45 3.93 -4.75 -6.85
CA LEU A 45 4.16 -6.19 -6.84
C LEU A 45 5.44 -6.47 -6.05
N THR A 46 5.39 -7.45 -5.16
CA THR A 46 6.58 -7.90 -4.43
C THR A 46 7.37 -8.94 -5.22
N SER A 47 8.62 -9.19 -4.83
CA SER A 47 9.42 -10.30 -5.37
C SER A 47 8.75 -11.67 -5.23
N LYS A 48 7.85 -11.81 -4.24
CA LYS A 48 7.03 -13.02 -4.01
C LYS A 48 5.77 -13.08 -4.88
N GLN A 49 5.65 -12.22 -5.89
CA GLN A 49 4.48 -12.12 -6.78
C GLN A 49 3.17 -11.82 -6.04
N GLN A 50 3.24 -11.14 -4.90
CA GLN A 50 2.06 -10.69 -4.16
C GLN A 50 1.77 -9.23 -4.49
N LEU A 51 0.50 -8.92 -4.79
CA LEU A 51 0.06 -7.58 -5.11
C LEU A 51 -0.37 -6.85 -3.83
N TYR A 52 0.23 -5.69 -3.58
CA TYR A 52 -0.05 -4.86 -2.41
C TYR A 52 -0.51 -3.47 -2.84
N PHE A 53 -1.48 -2.93 -2.09
CA PHE A 53 -1.97 -1.58 -2.27
C PHE A 53 -1.79 -0.77 -0.98
N LEU A 54 -0.77 0.07 -0.95
CA LEU A 54 -0.50 0.98 0.15
C LEU A 54 -1.40 2.21 0.01
N ILE A 55 -2.17 2.52 1.04
CA ILE A 55 -3.00 3.72 1.11
C ILE A 55 -2.40 4.64 2.18
N ASP A 56 -1.97 5.82 1.76
CA ASP A 56 -1.50 6.89 2.63
C ASP A 56 -2.54 8.01 2.71
N GLY A 57 -2.66 8.65 3.86
CA GLY A 57 -3.56 9.78 4.04
C GLY A 57 -3.21 10.65 5.24
N ARG A 58 -3.56 11.93 5.15
CA ARG A 58 -3.30 12.89 6.25
C ARG A 58 -4.26 12.77 7.43
N ALA A 59 -5.43 12.18 7.20
CA ALA A 59 -6.44 11.94 8.23
C ALA A 59 -6.41 10.47 8.65
N SER A 60 -6.84 10.18 9.88
CA SER A 60 -7.05 8.80 10.34
C SER A 60 -8.03 8.08 9.43
N LEU A 61 -7.62 6.93 8.89
CA LEU A 61 -8.44 6.12 7.99
C LEU A 61 -9.10 5.00 8.77
N THR A 62 -10.41 4.82 8.60
CA THR A 62 -11.10 3.64 9.13
C THR A 62 -10.96 2.46 8.18
N VAL A 63 -11.19 1.25 8.66
CA VAL A 63 -11.25 0.05 7.81
C VAL A 63 -12.33 0.20 6.72
N SER A 64 -13.45 0.85 7.03
CA SER A 64 -14.52 1.14 6.06
C SER A 64 -14.04 2.06 4.95
N ASP A 65 -13.25 3.08 5.27
CA ASP A 65 -12.65 3.99 4.29
C ASP A 65 -11.69 3.24 3.37
N VAL A 66 -10.78 2.45 3.95
CA VAL A 66 -9.83 1.61 3.21
C VAL A 66 -10.57 0.70 2.24
N ARG A 67 -11.58 -0.06 2.70
CA ARG A 67 -12.38 -0.94 1.82
C ARG A 67 -13.06 -0.17 0.67
N ARG A 68 -13.60 1.03 0.94
CA ARG A 68 -14.23 1.87 -0.08
C ARG A 68 -13.20 2.36 -1.11
N MET A 69 -12.03 2.80 -0.65
CA MET A 69 -10.96 3.28 -1.51
C MET A 69 -10.39 2.17 -2.39
N THR A 70 -10.20 0.97 -1.84
CA THR A 70 -9.74 -0.19 -2.63
C THR A 70 -10.74 -0.56 -3.72
N LYS A 71 -12.04 -0.55 -3.42
CA LYS A 71 -13.09 -0.75 -4.45
C LYS A 71 -13.06 0.32 -5.54
N LYS A 72 -12.84 1.59 -5.17
CA LYS A 72 -12.70 2.71 -6.12
C LYS A 72 -11.48 2.53 -7.03
N ALA A 73 -10.41 1.90 -6.54
CA ALA A 73 -9.23 1.56 -7.32
C ALA A 73 -9.42 0.34 -8.24
N GLY A 74 -10.63 -0.26 -8.29
CA GLY A 74 -10.92 -1.45 -9.09
C GLY A 74 -10.31 -2.74 -8.54
N LEU A 75 -9.87 -2.72 -7.28
CA LEU A 75 -9.22 -3.85 -6.62
C LEU A 75 -10.22 -4.63 -5.76
N VAL A 76 -10.03 -5.95 -5.71
CA VAL A 76 -10.75 -6.84 -4.81
C VAL A 76 -9.77 -7.32 -3.74
N VAL A 77 -10.04 -6.98 -2.48
CA VAL A 77 -9.25 -7.49 -1.36
C VAL A 77 -9.68 -8.92 -1.10
N ALA A 78 -8.78 -9.88 -1.29
CA ALA A 78 -8.98 -11.21 -0.74
C ALA A 78 -8.95 -11.07 0.79
N GLU A 79 -9.99 -11.55 1.47
CA GLU A 79 -9.90 -11.64 2.93
C GLU A 79 -8.75 -12.60 3.26
N ALA A 80 -7.80 -12.12 4.08
CA ALA A 80 -6.76 -13.01 4.57
C ALA A 80 -7.45 -14.16 5.32
N PRO A 81 -7.04 -15.42 5.11
CA PRO A 81 -7.53 -16.49 5.95
C PRO A 81 -7.26 -16.09 7.40
N VAL A 82 -8.32 -16.03 8.21
CA VAL A 82 -8.18 -15.87 9.65
C VAL A 82 -7.28 -17.01 10.07
N ALA A 83 -6.08 -16.70 10.54
CA ALA A 83 -5.26 -17.68 11.23
C ALA A 83 -6.01 -18.04 12.52
N THR A 84 -6.89 -19.03 12.43
CA THR A 84 -7.39 -19.76 13.60
C THR A 84 -6.18 -20.41 14.25
N GLY A 85 -5.61 -19.69 15.22
CA GLY A 85 -4.76 -20.25 16.27
C GLY A 85 -5.62 -20.79 17.40
#